data_AF-A0A6A6LPZ9-F1
#
_entry.id   AF-A0A6A6LPZ9-F1
#
_cell.length_a   1.000
_cell.length_b   1.000
_cell.length_c   1.000
_cell.angle_alpha   90.00
_cell.angle_beta   90.00
_cell.angle_gamma   90.00
#
_symmetry.space_group_name_H-M   'P 1'
#
loop_
_entity.id
_entity.type
_entity.pdbx_description
1 polymer ?
#
loop_
_entity_poly.entity_id
_entity_poly.type
_entity_poly.pdbx_seq_one_letter_code
_entity_poly.pdbx_strand_id
1 'polypeptide(L)' 'MASRSGVVFEDFFPAMVEKLGTDGFMKELCNGFRLLMDEKKGVITFESLKRNANLLGLQDMSDDEVESWLDEEF' A
#
# COMPACT_ATOMS: atom_id res chain seq x y z
N MET A 1 -18.57 20.40 -6.61
CA MET A 1 -17.47 20.43 -5.63
C MET A 1 -17.21 19.00 -5.22
N ALA A 2 -16.26 18.33 -5.88
CA ALA A 2 -15.91 16.95 -5.52
C ALA A 2 -15.20 16.97 -4.16
N SER A 3 -15.73 16.23 -3.19
CA SER A 3 -15.05 15.99 -1.92
C SER A 3 -13.77 15.22 -2.24
N ARG A 4 -12.60 15.86 -2.13
CA ARG A 4 -11.34 15.14 -1.92
C ARG A 4 -11.44 14.55 -0.52
N SER A 5 -12.15 13.43 -0.39
CA SER A 5 -12.07 12.57 0.76
C SER A 5 -10.70 11.89 0.68
N GLY A 6 -9.63 12.65 0.94
CA GLY A 6 -8.29 12.11 0.99
C GLY A 6 -8.28 11.00 2.03
N VAL A 7 -7.79 9.82 1.64
CA VAL A 7 -7.58 8.73 2.57
C VAL A 7 -6.58 9.26 3.58
N VAL A 8 -7.05 9.61 4.78
CA VAL A 8 -6.15 10.07 5.84
C VAL A 8 -5.35 8.86 6.27
N PHE A 9 -4.08 8.82 5.89
CA PHE A 9 -3.17 7.81 6.39
C PHE A 9 -3.02 7.96 7.90
N GLU A 10 -3.47 6.96 8.64
CA GLU A 10 -3.23 6.88 10.07
C GLU A 10 -1.89 6.20 10.32
N ASP A 11 -0.95 6.93 10.94
CA ASP A 11 0.40 6.44 11.17
C ASP A 11 0.46 5.42 12.30
N PHE A 12 0.61 4.15 11.93
CA PHE A 12 0.81 3.04 12.87
C PHE A 12 2.28 2.62 13.01
N PHE A 13 3.23 3.29 12.35
CA PHE A 13 4.64 2.91 12.42
C PHE A 13 5.19 2.90 13.85
N PRO A 14 4.88 3.88 14.73
CA PRO A 14 5.36 3.83 16.11
C PRO A 14 4.93 2.57 16.85
N ALA A 15 3.66 2.20 16.71
CA ALA A 15 3.10 1.00 17.36
C ALA A 15 3.66 -0.31 16.77
N MET A 16 3.96 -0.32 15.46
CA MET A 16 4.60 -1.47 14.81
C MET A 16 6.05 -1.62 15.24
N VAL A 17 6.81 -0.53 15.30
CA VAL A 17 8.20 -0.52 15.79
C VAL A 17 8.27 -0.95 17.25
N GLU A 18 7.35 -0.49 18.09
CA GLU A 18 7.27 -0.91 19.50
C GLU A 18 7.05 -2.43 19.63
N LYS A 19 6.20 -3.02 18.78
CA LYS A 19 5.87 -4.46 18.84
C LYS A 19 6.91 -5.37 18.19
N LEU A 20 7.49 -4.95 17.07
CA LEU A 20 8.34 -5.79 16.21
C LEU A 20 9.84 -5.49 16.37
N GLY A 21 10.19 -4.36 16.99
CA GLY A 21 11.51 -3.76 16.91
C GLY A 21 11.79 -3.16 15.53
N THR A 22 12.86 -2.37 15.41
CA THR A 22 13.21 -1.67 14.16
C THR A 22 13.48 -2.64 13.00
N ASP A 23 14.27 -3.70 13.24
CA ASP A 23 14.62 -4.67 12.20
C ASP A 23 13.40 -5.49 11.75
N GLY A 24 12.53 -5.86 12.71
CA GLY A 24 11.29 -6.57 12.42
C GLY A 24 10.32 -5.71 11.62
N PHE A 25 10.15 -4.45 12.03
CA PHE A 25 9.35 -3.47 11.28
C PHE A 25 9.85 -3.29 9.85
N MET A 26 11.15 -3.05 9.66
CA MET A 26 11.73 -2.86 8.32
C MET A 26 11.56 -4.11 7.45
N LYS A 27 11.69 -5.31 8.04
CA LYS A 27 11.46 -6.56 7.32
C LYS A 27 10.00 -6.70 6.86
N GLU A 28 9.04 -6.47 7.75
CA GLU A 28 7.62 -6.55 7.40
C GLU A 28 7.23 -5.49 6.37
N LEU A 29 7.76 -4.27 6.51
CA LEU A 29 7.55 -3.20 5.55
C LEU A 29 8.07 -3.60 4.15
N CYS A 30 9.31 -4.11 4.06
CA CYS A 30 9.86 -4.62 2.81
C CYS A 30 9.07 -5.79 2.23
N ASN A 31 8.53 -6.67 3.07
CA ASN A 31 7.70 -7.79 2.63
C ASN A 31 6.37 -7.30 2.04
N GLY A 32 5.74 -6.30 2.66
CA GLY A 32 4.55 -5.64 2.14
C GLY A 32 4.78 -5.02 0.76
N PHE A 33 5.89 -4.28 0.60
CA PHE A 33 6.26 -3.72 -0.71
C PHE A 33 6.48 -4.81 -1.77
N ARG A 34 7.21 -5.88 -1.43
CA ARG A 34 7.43 -7.01 -2.35
C ARG A 34 6.14 -7.72 -2.73
N LEU A 35 5.19 -7.83 -1.79
CA LEU A 35 3.89 -8.43 -2.04
C LEU A 35 3.06 -7.61 -3.05
N LEU A 36 3.20 -6.28 -3.05
CA LEU A 36 2.45 -5.38 -3.94
C LEU A 36 3.14 -5.10 -5.28
N MET A 37 4.44 -5.35 -5.34
CA MET A 37 5.30 -5.08 -6.48
C MET A 37 5.07 -6.05 -7.65
N ASP A 38 5.28 -5.56 -8.88
CA ASP A 38 5.50 -6.43 -10.03
C ASP A 38 6.91 -7.03 -9.96
N GLU A 39 7.01 -8.34 -9.81
CA GLU A 39 8.28 -9.06 -9.63
C GLU A 39 9.26 -8.88 -10.80
N LYS A 40 8.77 -8.63 -12.01
CA LYS A 40 9.62 -8.45 -13.19
C LYS A 40 10.14 -7.03 -13.30
N LYS A 41 9.32 -6.05 -12.96
CA LYS A 41 9.67 -4.62 -13.05
C LYS A 41 10.34 -4.09 -11.79
N GLY A 42 10.17 -4.75 -10.66
CA GLY A 42 10.74 -4.31 -9.38
C GLY A 42 10.08 -3.04 -8.82
N VAL A 43 8.88 -2.68 -9.29
CA VAL A 43 8.11 -1.51 -8.82
C VAL A 43 6.64 -1.88 -8.64
N ILE A 44 5.93 -1.12 -7.79
CA ILE A 44 4.47 -1.22 -7.70
C ILE A 44 3.88 -0.60 -8.96
N THR A 45 3.01 -1.35 -9.63
CA THR A 45 2.27 -0.90 -10.81
C THR A 45 0.78 -0.99 -10.52
N PHE A 46 -0.04 -0.26 -11.28
CA PHE A 46 -1.49 -0.37 -11.19
C PHE A 46 -1.98 -1.82 -11.26
N GLU A 47 -1.50 -2.57 -12.25
CA GLU A 47 -1.86 -3.98 -12.43
C GLU A 47 -1.43 -4.87 -11.26
N SER A 48 -0.20 -4.69 -10.75
CA SER A 48 0.28 -5.48 -9.61
C SER A 48 -0.46 -5.13 -8.32
N LEU A 49 -0.71 -3.84 -8.10
CA LEU A 49 -1.44 -3.34 -6.95
C LEU A 49 -2.88 -3.88 -6.96
N LYS A 50 -3.61 -3.74 -8.08
CA LYS A 50 -4.99 -4.23 -8.23
C LYS A 50 -5.08 -5.74 -8.03
N ARG A 51 -4.18 -6.52 -8.65
CA ARG A 51 -4.13 -7.97 -8.49
C ARG A 51 -3.87 -8.38 -7.04
N ASN A 52 -2.93 -7.72 -6.38
CA ASN A 52 -2.44 -8.12 -5.06
C ASN A 52 -3.27 -7.49 -3.92
N ALA A 53 -3.98 -6.38 -4.15
CA ALA A 53 -4.91 -5.76 -3.22
C ALA A 53 -6.08 -6.70 -2.88
N ASN A 54 -6.53 -7.50 -3.86
CA ASN A 54 -7.52 -8.55 -3.63
C ASN A 54 -7.07 -9.56 -2.56
N LEU A 55 -5.77 -9.88 -2.49
CA LEU A 55 -5.21 -10.79 -1.48
C LEU A 55 -5.17 -10.15 -0.08
N LEU A 56 -5.19 -8.83 -0.01
CA LEU A 56 -5.24 -8.05 1.23
C LEU A 56 -6.68 -7.79 1.70
N GLY A 57 -7.68 -8.39 1.05
CA GLY A 57 -9.09 -8.20 1.38
C GLY A 57 -9.68 -6.89 0.84
N LEU A 58 -8.98 -6.20 -0.06
CA LEU A 58 -9.41 -4.94 -0.67
C LEU A 58 -10.13 -5.19 -2.01
N GLN A 59 -11.06 -6.15 -2.01
CA GLN A 59 -11.71 -6.67 -3.23
C GLN A 59 -12.68 -5.67 -3.89
N ASP A 60 -13.07 -4.62 -3.17
CA ASP A 60 -14.07 -3.63 -3.61
C ASP A 60 -13.45 -2.31 -4.08
N MET A 61 -12.13 -2.25 -4.29
CA MET A 61 -11.51 -1.03 -4.83
C MET A 61 -11.85 -0.84 -6.31
N SER A 62 -12.36 0.34 -6.64
CA SER A 62 -12.60 0.79 -8.01
C SER A 62 -11.30 1.17 -8.71
N ASP A 63 -11.30 1.14 -10.05
CA ASP A 63 -10.13 1.51 -10.85
C ASP A 63 -9.68 2.95 -10.55
N ASP A 64 -10.64 3.86 -10.35
CA ASP A 64 -10.38 5.26 -10.00
C ASP A 64 -9.69 5.41 -8.63
N GLU A 65 -10.00 4.55 -7.65
CA GLU A 65 -9.35 4.55 -6.34
C GLU A 65 -7.91 4.05 -6.43
N VAL A 66 -7.66 2.99 -7.19
CA VAL A 66 -6.31 2.44 -7.38
C VAL A 66 -5.44 3.42 -8.20
N GLU A 67 -6.02 4.14 -9.17
CA GLU A 67 -5.31 5.21 -9.90
C GLU A 67 -4.95 6.36 -8.97
N SER A 68 -5.88 6.79 -8.11
CA SER A 68 -5.62 7.85 -7.13
C SER A 68 -4.47 7.53 -6.17
N TRP A 69 -4.23 6.26 -5.82
CA TRP A 69 -3.14 5.87 -4.93
C TRP A 69 -1.76 5.91 -5.61
N LEU A 70 -1.72 5.87 -6.94
CA LEU A 70 -0.48 5.98 -7.71
C LEU A 70 -0.18 7.43 -8.11
N ASP A 71 -1.21 8.26 -8.21
CA ASP A 71 -1.10 9.69 -8.51
C ASP A 71 -0.86 10.56 -7.26
N GLU A 72 -1.03 10.02 -6.05
CA GLU A 72 -0.66 10.75 -4.83
C GLU A 72 0.88 10.88 -4.70
N GLU A 73 1.35 12.10 -4.92
CA GLU A 73 2.73 12.52 -4.72
C GLU A 73 3.04 12.54 -3.20
N PHE A 74 3.88 11.59 -2.74
CA PHE A 74 4.34 11.45 -1.35
C PHE A 74 5.18 12.63 -0.86
#